data_AF-A0A7C6UKE0-F1
#
_entry.id   AF-A0A7C6UKE0-F1
#
_cell.length_a   1.000
_cell.length_b   1.000
_cell.length_c   1.000
_cell.angle_alpha   90.00
_cell.angle_beta   90.00
_cell.angle_gamma   90.00
#
_symmetry.space_group_name_H-M   'P 1'
#
loop_
_entity.id
_entity.type
_entity.pdbx_description
1 polymer ?
#
loop_
_entity_poly.entity_id
_entity_poly.type
_entity_poly.pdbx_seq_one_letter_code
_entity_poly.pdbx_strand_id
1 'polypeptide(L)'
;MKAYKTFGEKAITYIGPIMEELLKTGLALAFGGSVFFSHMVFGVIEGLNDFFANQGASAYYSGILGVVSHGIFGIITCWGMNCFPNFIEGIVPALFLHILWNHLVMWIN
;
A
#
# COMPACT_ATOMS: atom_id res chain seq x y z
N MET A 1 -18.13 20.69 3.94
CA MET A 1 -18.20 19.36 3.27
C MET A 1 -17.10 19.15 2.23
N LYS A 2 -16.92 20.04 1.21
CA LYS A 2 -15.83 19.90 0.21
C LYS A 2 -14.42 19.83 0.80
N ALA A 3 -14.07 20.72 1.73
CA ALA A 3 -12.74 20.74 2.34
C ALA A 3 -12.40 19.46 3.11
N TYR A 4 -13.39 18.82 3.75
CA TYR A 4 -13.20 17.56 4.49
C TYR A 4 -12.98 16.38 3.53
N LYS A 5 -13.69 16.36 2.40
CA LYS A 5 -13.49 15.37 1.33
C LYS A 5 -12.09 15.50 0.73
N THR A 6 -11.67 16.70 0.35
CA THR A 6 -10.33 16.94 -0.23
C THR A 6 -9.19 16.66 0.75
N PHE A 7 -9.39 16.92 2.05
CA PHE A 7 -8.40 16.57 3.07
C PHE A 7 -8.27 15.05 3.23
N GLY A 8 -9.40 14.32 3.24
CA GLY A 8 -9.41 12.86 3.24
C GLY A 8 -8.72 12.26 2.02
N GLU A 9 -8.99 12.77 0.82
CA GLU A 9 -8.37 12.32 -0.43
C GLU A 9 -6.84 12.51 -0.41
N LYS A 10 -6.36 13.66 0.07
CA LYS A 10 -4.92 13.92 0.22
C LYS A 10 -4.29 13.02 1.29
N ALA A 11 -4.99 12.77 2.39
CA ALA A 11 -4.49 11.88 3.44
C ALA A 11 -4.32 10.45 2.91
N ILE A 12 -5.32 9.93 2.19
CA ILE A 12 -5.28 8.61 1.54
C ILE A 12 -4.19 8.53 0.46
N THR A 13 -4.00 9.61 -0.30
CA THR A 13 -3.02 9.60 -1.40
C THR A 13 -1.57 9.68 -0.92
N TYR A 14 -1.29 10.47 0.13
CA TYR A 14 0.10 10.78 0.53
C TYR A 14 0.47 10.23 1.90
N ILE A 15 -0.35 10.48 2.92
CA ILE A 15 0.01 10.16 4.31
C ILE A 15 -0.22 8.69 4.63
N GLY A 16 -1.31 8.10 4.10
CA GLY A 16 -1.62 6.68 4.23
C GLY A 16 -0.46 5.79 3.77
N PRO A 17 0.00 5.91 2.51
CA PRO A 17 1.12 5.12 1.99
C PRO A 17 2.40 5.25 2.83
N ILE A 18 2.76 6.46 3.29
CA ILE A 18 3.95 6.64 4.14
C ILE A 18 3.83 5.81 5.42
N MET A 19 2.70 5.94 6.12
CA MET A 19 2.48 5.22 7.37
C MET A 19 2.43 3.71 7.14
N GLU A 20 1.78 3.27 6.08
CA GLU A 20 1.64 1.87 5.76
C GLU A 20 2.97 1.20 5.39
N GLU A 21 3.78 1.80 4.51
CA GLU A 21 5.08 1.24 4.12
C GLU A 21 6.04 1.16 5.32
N LEU A 22 6.00 2.17 6.20
CA LEU A 22 6.73 2.15 7.47
C LEU A 22 6.23 1.07 8.41
N LEU A 23 4.92 0.86 8.54
CA LEU A 23 4.35 -0.14 9.44
C LEU A 23 4.57 -1.57 8.93
N LYS A 24 4.28 -1.84 7.66
CA LYS A 24 4.50 -3.16 7.04
C LYS A 24 5.96 -3.60 7.22
N THR A 25 6.88 -2.72 6.83
CA THR A 25 8.31 -3.02 6.86
C THR A 25 8.87 -2.99 8.28
N GLY A 26 8.56 -1.94 9.04
CA GLY A 26 9.06 -1.75 10.40
C GLY A 26 8.60 -2.83 11.37
N LEU A 27 7.32 -3.23 11.33
CA LEU A 27 6.82 -4.32 12.17
C LEU A 27 7.43 -5.65 11.77
N ALA A 28 7.54 -5.95 10.47
CA ALA A 28 8.20 -7.16 10.01
C ALA A 28 9.65 -7.24 10.53
N LEU A 29 10.41 -6.15 10.45
CA LEU A 29 11.77 -6.10 10.95
C LEU A 29 11.85 -6.20 12.48
N ALA A 30 11.00 -5.47 13.20
CA ALA A 30 10.99 -5.45 14.66
C ALA A 30 10.70 -6.84 15.27
N PHE A 31 9.87 -7.65 14.60
CA PHE A 31 9.51 -9.00 15.04
C PHE A 31 10.29 -10.11 14.32
N GLY A 32 11.28 -9.77 13.48
CA GLY A 32 12.06 -10.77 12.71
C GLY A 32 11.24 -11.56 11.69
N GLY A 33 10.13 -10.99 11.22
CA GLY A 33 9.23 -11.57 10.22
C GLY A 33 9.66 -11.28 8.77
N SER A 34 8.87 -11.79 7.83
CA SER A 34 9.06 -11.55 6.40
C SER A 34 8.39 -10.25 5.96
N VAL A 35 9.17 -9.33 5.41
CA VAL A 35 8.68 -8.06 4.85
C VAL A 35 7.68 -8.32 3.73
N PHE A 36 7.98 -9.24 2.81
CA PHE A 36 7.07 -9.61 1.73
C PHE A 36 5.71 -10.10 2.24
N PHE A 37 5.70 -11.01 3.24
CA PHE A 37 4.44 -11.50 3.78
C PHE A 37 3.67 -10.44 4.58
N SER A 38 4.38 -9.53 5.26
CA SER A 38 3.71 -8.40 5.92
C SER A 38 2.96 -7.52 4.91
N HIS A 39 3.57 -7.22 3.76
CA HIS A 39 2.92 -6.50 2.68
C HIS A 39 1.71 -7.27 2.13
N MET A 40 1.85 -8.58 1.90
CA MET A 40 0.72 -9.41 1.46
C MET A 40 -0.45 -9.41 2.46
N VAL A 41 -0.17 -9.42 3.77
CA VAL A 41 -1.22 -9.35 4.80
C VAL A 41 -1.97 -8.03 4.74
N PHE A 42 -1.27 -6.90 4.62
CA PHE A 42 -1.93 -5.59 4.43
C PHE A 42 -2.75 -5.58 3.13
N GLY A 43 -2.20 -6.09 2.03
CA GLY A 43 -2.90 -6.21 0.76
C GLY A 43 -4.17 -7.05 0.84
N VAL A 44 -4.17 -8.13 1.63
CA VAL A 44 -5.38 -8.93 1.90
C VAL A 44 -6.40 -8.15 2.72
N ILE A 45 -5.96 -7.44 3.76
CA ILE A 45 -6.88 -6.64 4.60
C ILE A 45 -7.54 -5.54 3.76
N GLU A 46 -6.77 -4.79 2.98
CA GLU A 46 -7.29 -3.75 2.09
C GLU A 46 -8.12 -4.33 0.96
N GLY A 47 -7.67 -5.40 0.31
CA GLY A 47 -8.42 -6.06 -0.75
C GLY A 47 -9.77 -6.59 -0.28
N LEU A 48 -9.87 -7.08 0.97
CA LEU A 48 -11.14 -7.44 1.58
C LEU A 48 -12.02 -6.20 1.83
N ASN A 49 -11.45 -5.13 2.38
CA ASN A 49 -12.19 -3.87 2.58
C ASN A 49 -12.74 -3.33 1.26
N ASP A 50 -11.93 -3.30 0.20
CA ASP A 50 -12.32 -2.85 -1.14
C ASP A 50 -13.39 -3.75 -1.76
N PHE A 51 -13.25 -5.07 -1.59
CA PHE A 51 -14.26 -6.03 -2.04
C PHE A 51 -15.62 -5.77 -1.38
N PHE A 52 -15.65 -5.54 -0.06
CA PHE A 52 -16.91 -5.28 0.65
C PHE A 52 -17.45 -3.85 0.45
N ALA A 53 -16.60 -2.90 0.09
CA ALA A 53 -17.00 -1.51 -0.19
C ALA A 53 -17.63 -1.33 -1.58
N ASN A 54 -17.38 -2.26 -2.50
CA ASN A 54 -17.84 -2.21 -3.90
C ASN A 54 -18.92 -3.27 -4.19
N GLN A 55 -19.53 -3.21 -5.38
CA GLN A 55 -20.58 -4.16 -5.81
C GLN A 55 -20.33 -4.69 -7.23
N GLY A 56 -20.79 -5.91 -7.49
CA GLY A 56 -20.66 -6.53 -8.81
C GLY A 56 -19.21 -6.82 -9.19
N ALA A 57 -18.88 -6.71 -10.48
CA ALA A 57 -17.54 -7.06 -10.98
C ALA A 57 -16.43 -6.16 -10.40
N SER A 58 -16.71 -4.89 -10.09
CA SER A 58 -15.71 -3.96 -9.54
C SER A 58 -15.24 -4.37 -8.14
N ALA A 59 -16.06 -5.06 -7.34
CA ALA A 59 -15.67 -5.62 -6.05
C ALA A 59 -14.54 -6.64 -6.21
N TYR A 60 -14.68 -7.58 -7.15
CA TYR A 60 -13.65 -8.59 -7.40
C TYR A 60 -12.36 -7.96 -7.92
N TYR A 61 -12.45 -7.02 -8.87
CA TYR A 61 -11.27 -6.36 -9.42
C TYR A 61 -10.53 -5.52 -8.39
N SER A 62 -11.24 -4.70 -7.60
CA SER A 62 -10.62 -3.87 -6.55
C SER A 62 -9.94 -4.74 -5.50
N GLY A 63 -10.60 -5.80 -5.03
CA GLY A 63 -9.99 -6.72 -4.06
C GLY A 63 -8.73 -7.42 -4.57
N ILE A 64 -8.77 -7.94 -5.81
CA ILE A 64 -7.60 -8.60 -6.42
C ILE A 64 -6.47 -7.59 -6.66
N LEU A 65 -6.79 -6.42 -7.20
CA LEU A 65 -5.81 -5.38 -7.49
C LEU A 65 -5.14 -4.88 -6.21
N GLY A 66 -5.87 -4.77 -5.11
CA GLY A 66 -5.31 -4.45 -3.78
C GLY A 66 -4.28 -5.50 -3.33
N VAL A 67 -4.61 -6.79 -3.38
CA VAL A 67 -3.66 -7.84 -2.98
C VAL A 67 -2.41 -7.84 -3.89
N VAL A 68 -2.61 -7.72 -5.20
CA VAL A 68 -1.51 -7.77 -6.18
C VAL A 68 -0.60 -6.54 -6.07
N SER A 69 -1.16 -5.34 -5.91
CA SER A 69 -0.37 -4.11 -5.79
C SER A 69 0.54 -4.16 -4.56
N HIS A 70 0.02 -4.57 -3.40
CA HIS A 70 0.83 -4.72 -2.19
C HIS A 70 1.87 -5.83 -2.30
N GLY A 71 1.58 -6.93 -3.01
CA GLY A 71 2.59 -7.94 -3.34
C GLY A 71 3.76 -7.35 -4.14
N ILE A 72 3.46 -6.49 -5.13
CA ILE A 72 4.46 -5.76 -5.91
C ILE A 72 5.25 -4.79 -5.02
N PHE A 73 4.59 -4.04 -4.13
CA PHE A 73 5.25 -3.14 -3.18
C PHE A 73 6.19 -3.91 -2.24
N GLY A 74 5.79 -5.10 -1.80
CA GLY A 74 6.62 -5.98 -0.98
C GLY A 74 7.86 -6.47 -1.70
N ILE A 75 7.73 -6.87 -2.98
CA ILE A 75 8.86 -7.25 -3.82
C ILE A 75 9.83 -6.07 -4.00
N ILE A 76 9.30 -4.89 -4.33
CA ILE A 76 10.11 -3.68 -4.53
C ILE A 76 10.81 -3.27 -3.22
N THR A 77 10.14 -3.38 -2.08
CA THR A 77 10.74 -3.10 -0.77
C THR A 77 11.86 -4.07 -0.45
N CYS A 78 11.63 -5.37 -0.64
CA CYS A 78 12.68 -6.39 -0.47
C CYS A 78 13.87 -6.11 -1.40
N TRP A 79 13.62 -5.75 -2.67
CA TRP A 79 14.67 -5.35 -3.59
C TRP A 79 15.43 -4.10 -3.10
N GLY A 80 14.72 -3.04 -2.71
CA GLY A 80 15.31 -1.80 -2.22
C GLY A 80 16.16 -2.02 -0.97
N MET A 81 15.68 -2.82 -0.02
CA MET A 81 16.45 -3.19 1.17
C MET A 81 17.76 -3.94 0.86
N ASN A 82 17.89 -4.59 -0.30
CA ASN A 82 19.14 -5.21 -0.73
C ASN A 82 20.05 -4.23 -1.50
N CYS A 83 19.50 -3.13 -2.03
CA CYS A 83 20.24 -2.14 -2.81
C CYS A 83 20.71 -0.93 -1.98
N PHE A 84 20.08 -0.65 -0.84
CA PHE A 84 20.33 0.54 -0.03
C PHE A 84 20.83 0.18 1.39
N PRO A 85 21.64 1.04 2.03
CA PRO A 85 22.28 0.76 3.33
C PRO A 85 21.31 0.66 4.52
N ASN A 86 20.10 1.20 4.41
CA ASN A 86 19.09 1.12 5.46
C ASN A 86 17.69 0.88 4.90
N PHE A 87 16.79 0.35 5.73
CA PHE A 87 15.44 0.02 5.27
C PHE A 87 14.60 1.25 4.91
N ILE A 88 14.88 2.42 5.49
CA ILE A 88 14.16 3.66 5.19
C ILE A 88 14.40 4.06 3.74
N GLU A 89 15.64 3.99 3.27
CA GLU A 89 15.97 4.19 1.85
C GLU A 89 15.38 3.06 0.99
N GLY A 90 15.38 1.83 1.51
CA GLY A 90 14.82 0.65 0.83
C GLY A 90 13.32 0.74 0.53
N ILE A 91 12.52 1.39 1.38
CA ILE A 91 11.06 1.54 1.15
C ILE A 91 10.73 2.62 0.11
N VAL A 92 11.64 3.56 -0.18
CA VAL A 92 11.35 4.74 -1.02
C VAL A 92 10.77 4.38 -2.39
N PRO A 93 11.31 3.39 -3.14
CA PRO A 93 10.75 3.04 -4.45
C PRO A 93 9.33 2.49 -4.37
N ALA A 94 9.03 1.64 -3.36
CA ALA A 94 7.70 1.11 -3.14
C ALA A 94 6.72 2.21 -2.72
N LEU A 95 7.16 3.12 -1.85
CA LEU A 95 6.38 4.27 -1.40
C LEU A 95 5.97 5.18 -2.57
N PHE A 96 6.89 5.50 -3.49
CA PHE A 96 6.56 6.30 -4.67
C PHE A 96 5.52 5.60 -5.55
N LEU A 97 5.68 4.29 -5.79
CA LEU A 97 4.72 3.52 -6.57
C LEU A 97 3.36 3.44 -5.88
N HIS A 98 3.35 3.33 -4.55
CA HIS A 98 2.11 3.30 -3.77
C HIS A 98 1.36 4.64 -3.82
N ILE A 99 2.06 5.76 -3.62
CA ILE A 99 1.45 7.10 -3.78
C ILE A 99 0.89 7.27 -5.20
N LEU A 100 1.62 6.82 -6.22
CA LEU A 100 1.16 6.86 -7.61
C LEU A 100 -0.09 5.99 -7.80
N TRP A 101 -0.10 4.78 -7.24
CA TRP A 101 -1.24 3.87 -7.29
C TRP A 101 -2.49 4.51 -6.65
N ASN A 102 -2.36 5.06 -5.44
CA ASN A 102 -3.49 5.73 -4.78
C ASN A 102 -3.95 6.95 -5.57
N HIS A 103 -3.04 7.70 -6.17
CA HIS A 103 -3.42 8.82 -7.04
C HIS A 103 -4.24 8.35 -8.25
N LEU A 104 -3.84 7.24 -8.89
CA LEU A 104 -4.57 6.65 -10.02
C LEU A 104 -5.95 6.14 -9.60
N VAL A 105 -6.05 5.42 -8.48
CA VAL A 105 -7.32 4.94 -7.93
C VAL A 105 -8.27 6.10 -7.64
N MET A 106 -7.77 7.17 -7.01
CA MET A 106 -8.55 8.37 -6.70
C MET A 106 -8.92 9.19 -7.93
N TRP A 107 -8.22 9.03 -9.05
CA TRP A 107 -8.55 9.70 -10.31
C TRP A 107 -9.61 8.95 -11.12
N ILE A 108 -9.63 7.61 -11.04
CA ILE A 108 -10.57 6.75 -11.76
C ILE A 108 -11.94 6.66 -11.05
N ASN A 109 -11.97 6.82 -9.72
CA ASN A 109 -13.18 6.82 -8.88
C ASN A 109 -13.81 8.21 -8.72
#